data_AF-A0AB39PG94-F1
#
_entry.id   AF-A0AB39PG94-F1
#
_cell.length_a   1.000
_cell.length_b   1.000
_cell.length_c   1.000
_cell.angle_alpha   90.00
_cell.angle_beta   90.00
_cell.angle_gamma   90.00
#
_symmetry.space_group_name_H-M   'P 1'
#
loop_
_entity.id
_entity.type
_entity.pdbx_description
1 polymer ?
#
loop_
_entity_poly.entity_id
_entity_poly.type
_entity_poly.pdbx_seq_one_letter_code
_entity_poly.pdbx_strand_id
1 'polypeptide(L)'
;MIVRSFQEIEGTDRHVKAASGTWESKRIVLAKERVGFSVHETILYAGTETSMWYANHIEAVVCVEGEAELTDDETGQKYTITPGTMYLLDGHERHTMRIKEDFRCICVFNPPVTGREDHDENGVYPPPEPNAWGDPHLTEPEEV
;
A
#
# COMPACT_ATOMS: atom_id res chain seq x y z
N MET A 1 22.75 -4.21 2.30
CA MET A 1 21.86 -5.28 2.81
C MET A 1 21.05 -4.72 3.96
N ILE A 2 19.73 -4.94 3.97
CA ILE A 2 18.82 -4.47 5.03
C ILE A 2 18.09 -5.69 5.59
N VAL A 3 18.07 -5.84 6.91
CA VAL A 3 17.30 -6.85 7.63
C VAL A 3 16.49 -6.11 8.70
N ARG A 4 15.19 -6.35 8.76
CA ARG A 4 14.25 -5.73 9.70
C ARG A 4 13.19 -6.75 10.07
N SER A 5 12.70 -6.68 11.29
CA SER A 5 11.52 -7.39 11.75
C SER A 5 10.34 -6.44 11.94
N PHE A 6 9.11 -6.95 11.86
CA PHE A 6 7.92 -6.15 12.14
C PHE A 6 7.88 -5.71 13.61
N GLN A 7 8.42 -6.52 14.51
CA GLN A 7 8.53 -6.21 15.94
C GLN A 7 9.41 -4.97 16.20
N GLU A 8 10.50 -4.79 15.45
CA GLU A 8 11.35 -3.59 15.58
C GLU A 8 10.69 -2.32 15.02
N ILE A 9 9.71 -2.47 14.13
CA ILE A 9 8.98 -1.34 13.53
C ILE A 9 7.83 -0.89 14.44
N GLU A 10 7.26 -1.79 15.23
CA GLU A 10 6.13 -1.53 16.12
C GLU A 10 6.37 -0.29 17.02
N GLY A 11 5.49 0.71 16.92
CA GLY A 11 5.55 1.92 17.75
C GLY A 11 6.60 2.95 17.33
N THR A 12 7.29 2.73 16.20
CA THR A 12 8.26 3.69 15.63
C THR A 12 7.59 4.65 14.64
N ASP A 13 8.38 5.57 14.06
CA ASP A 13 7.95 6.45 12.96
C ASP A 13 7.53 5.68 11.69
N ARG A 14 7.96 4.41 11.57
CA ARG A 14 7.56 3.50 10.48
C ARG A 14 6.28 2.74 10.79
N HIS A 15 5.76 2.78 12.01
CA HIS A 15 4.44 2.26 12.32
C HIS A 15 3.43 3.40 12.21
N VAL A 16 2.81 3.49 11.04
CA VAL A 16 1.83 4.54 10.73
C VAL A 16 0.43 4.01 11.00
N LYS A 17 -0.39 4.82 11.68
CA LYS A 17 -1.79 4.52 11.94
C LYS A 17 -2.63 5.59 11.28
N ALA A 18 -3.67 5.17 10.57
CA ALA A 18 -4.57 6.08 9.89
C ALA A 18 -5.22 7.03 10.89
N ALA A 19 -5.32 8.31 10.54
CA ALA A 19 -6.09 9.26 11.36
C ALA A 19 -7.57 8.87 11.49
N SER A 20 -8.12 8.14 10.49
CA SER A 20 -9.46 7.56 10.49
C SER A 20 -9.65 6.46 11.55
N GLY A 21 -8.56 5.86 12.03
CA GLY A 21 -8.59 4.68 12.89
C GLY A 21 -8.99 3.39 12.17
N THR A 22 -8.98 3.34 10.83
CA THR A 22 -9.41 2.16 10.06
C THR A 22 -8.31 1.16 9.75
N TRP A 23 -7.04 1.58 9.79
CA TRP A 23 -5.90 0.72 9.51
C TRP A 23 -4.63 1.17 10.23
N GLU A 24 -3.66 0.26 10.29
CA GLU A 24 -2.27 0.54 10.63
C GLU A 24 -1.32 -0.16 9.66
N SER A 25 -0.15 0.44 9.42
CA SER A 25 0.81 -0.02 8.42
C SER A 25 2.24 0.13 8.91
N LYS A 26 2.97 -0.99 8.87
CA LYS A 26 4.40 -1.07 9.18
C LYS A 26 5.20 -0.94 7.89
N ARG A 27 5.94 0.15 7.78
CA ARG A 27 6.65 0.59 6.59
C ARG A 27 8.06 0.00 6.48
N ILE A 28 8.16 -1.18 5.87
CA ILE A 28 9.37 -2.02 5.85
C ILE A 28 10.42 -1.46 4.88
N VAL A 29 10.03 -1.07 3.67
CA VAL A 29 10.89 -0.44 2.63
C VAL A 29 10.22 0.85 2.17
N LEU A 30 10.99 1.94 2.02
CA LEU A 30 10.51 3.29 1.65
C LEU A 30 11.52 3.98 0.70
N ALA A 31 11.34 5.30 0.52
CA ALA A 31 12.16 6.14 -0.35
C ALA A 31 13.60 6.22 -0.13
N LYS A 32 13.87 6.44 1.12
CA LYS A 32 15.21 6.61 1.57
C LYS A 32 16.05 5.37 1.29
N GLU A 33 15.44 4.21 1.01
CA GLU A 33 16.16 3.02 0.55
C GLU A 33 16.52 3.02 -0.94
N ARG A 34 15.83 3.78 -1.82
CA ARG A 34 16.15 3.95 -3.26
C ARG A 34 16.30 2.64 -4.05
N VAL A 35 15.32 1.74 -3.89
CA VAL A 35 15.31 0.41 -4.54
C VAL A 35 14.12 0.19 -5.49
N GLY A 36 13.38 1.26 -5.84
CA GLY A 36 12.31 1.22 -6.84
C GLY A 36 10.94 0.71 -6.39
N PHE A 37 10.78 0.28 -5.13
CA PHE A 37 9.49 -0.14 -4.56
C PHE A 37 9.47 0.01 -3.03
N SER A 38 8.27 0.11 -2.45
CA SER A 38 8.05 0.10 -1.00
C SER A 38 7.31 -1.18 -0.61
N VAL A 39 7.52 -1.64 0.62
CA VAL A 39 6.91 -2.86 1.15
C VAL A 39 6.36 -2.56 2.53
N HIS A 40 5.14 -3.02 2.79
CA HIS A 40 4.42 -2.74 4.02
C HIS A 40 3.71 -4.00 4.51
N GLU A 41 3.63 -4.16 5.82
CA GLU A 41 2.62 -5.01 6.45
C GLU A 41 1.49 -4.08 6.92
N THR A 42 0.28 -4.28 6.42
CA THR A 42 -0.88 -3.46 6.76
C THR A 42 -1.95 -4.31 7.42
N ILE A 43 -2.60 -3.77 8.45
CA ILE A 43 -3.77 -4.34 9.10
C ILE A 43 -4.91 -3.38 8.91
N LEU A 44 -6.00 -3.83 8.30
CA LEU A 44 -7.28 -3.12 8.25
C LEU A 44 -8.23 -3.77 9.27
N TYR A 45 -8.89 -2.96 10.09
CA TYR A 45 -9.65 -3.46 11.24
C TYR A 45 -11.07 -3.91 10.86
N ALA A 46 -11.55 -4.97 11.50
CA ALA A 46 -12.88 -5.54 11.30
C ALA A 46 -13.99 -4.49 11.49
N GLY A 47 -15.02 -4.57 10.62
CA GLY A 47 -16.16 -3.66 10.64
C GLY A 47 -15.88 -2.28 10.07
N THR A 48 -14.65 -2.01 9.60
CA THR A 48 -14.32 -0.76 8.93
C THR A 48 -14.53 -0.85 7.42
N GLU A 49 -14.63 0.32 6.80
CA GLU A 49 -14.69 0.50 5.37
C GLU A 49 -13.73 1.62 5.00
N THR A 50 -12.90 1.39 3.98
CA THR A 50 -11.95 2.40 3.49
C THR A 50 -12.01 2.43 1.97
N SER A 51 -12.38 3.58 1.40
CA SER A 51 -12.28 3.85 -0.04
C SER A 51 -10.93 4.49 -0.34
N MET A 52 -10.25 4.00 -1.37
CA MET A 52 -8.88 4.37 -1.70
C MET A 52 -8.75 4.61 -3.20
N TRP A 53 -7.82 5.50 -3.55
CA TRP A 53 -7.48 5.75 -4.94
C TRP A 53 -6.00 6.13 -5.08
N TYR A 54 -5.20 5.20 -5.60
CA TYR A 54 -3.77 5.43 -5.81
C TYR A 54 -3.48 5.94 -7.21
N ALA A 55 -3.90 7.17 -7.51
CA ALA A 55 -3.75 7.77 -8.84
C ALA A 55 -2.29 7.79 -9.36
N ASN A 56 -1.31 7.74 -8.47
CA ASN A 56 0.12 7.86 -8.80
C ASN A 56 0.91 6.57 -8.54
N HIS A 57 0.27 5.50 -8.07
CA HIS A 57 0.95 4.26 -7.69
C HIS A 57 0.16 3.05 -8.17
N ILE A 58 0.89 2.03 -8.60
CA ILE A 58 0.40 0.67 -8.68
C ILE A 58 0.61 0.02 -7.31
N GLU A 59 -0.39 -0.69 -6.80
CA GLU A 59 -0.30 -1.47 -5.57
C GLU A 59 -0.60 -2.94 -5.84
N ALA A 60 0.29 -3.83 -5.39
CA ALA A 60 0.01 -5.26 -5.26
C ALA A 60 -0.22 -5.59 -3.78
N VAL A 61 -1.31 -6.30 -3.47
CA VAL A 61 -1.67 -6.66 -2.10
C VAL A 61 -1.91 -8.15 -1.99
N VAL A 62 -1.22 -8.80 -1.04
CA VAL A 62 -1.39 -10.21 -0.73
C VAL A 62 -2.00 -10.34 0.66
N CYS A 63 -3.19 -10.96 0.75
CA CYS A 63 -3.80 -11.28 2.03
C CYS A 63 -3.05 -12.42 2.72
N VAL A 64 -2.72 -12.24 3.99
CA VAL A 64 -2.07 -13.25 4.83
C VAL A 64 -2.94 -13.72 5.99
N GLU A 65 -3.94 -12.95 6.40
CA GLU A 65 -4.89 -13.29 7.47
C GLU A 65 -6.19 -12.49 7.30
N GLY A 66 -7.31 -13.04 7.78
CA GLY A 66 -8.62 -12.37 7.82
C GLY A 66 -9.43 -12.48 6.53
N GLU A 67 -10.52 -11.72 6.48
CA GLU A 67 -11.45 -11.68 5.34
C GLU A 67 -11.91 -10.25 5.05
N ALA A 68 -11.91 -9.88 3.78
CA ALA A 68 -12.42 -8.61 3.29
C ALA A 68 -13.24 -8.80 2.00
N GLU A 69 -14.08 -7.81 1.69
CA GLU A 69 -14.66 -7.62 0.36
C GLU A 69 -14.00 -6.40 -0.29
N LEU A 70 -13.41 -6.60 -1.47
CA LEU A 70 -12.96 -5.53 -2.35
C LEU A 70 -14.07 -5.23 -3.34
N THR A 71 -14.46 -3.96 -3.47
CA THR A 71 -15.29 -3.47 -4.58
C THR A 71 -14.41 -2.66 -5.51
N ASP A 72 -14.37 -3.04 -6.79
CA ASP A 72 -13.84 -2.21 -7.86
C ASP A 72 -14.92 -1.18 -8.21
N ASP A 73 -14.66 0.09 -7.91
CA ASP A 73 -15.65 1.15 -8.04
C ASP A 73 -15.81 1.62 -9.50
N GLU A 74 -14.91 1.21 -10.41
CA GLU A 74 -15.02 1.50 -11.83
C GLU A 74 -16.03 0.55 -12.51
N THR A 75 -16.10 -0.71 -12.06
CA THR A 75 -16.97 -1.74 -12.65
C THR A 75 -18.16 -2.14 -11.77
N GLY A 76 -18.10 -1.84 -10.47
CA GLY A 76 -19.02 -2.34 -9.45
C GLY A 76 -18.83 -3.81 -9.09
N GLN A 77 -17.80 -4.47 -9.63
CA GLN A 77 -17.50 -5.87 -9.34
C GLN A 77 -16.99 -6.03 -7.91
N LYS A 78 -17.42 -7.10 -7.26
CA LYS A 78 -17.02 -7.43 -5.89
C LYS A 78 -16.21 -8.70 -5.84
N TYR A 79 -15.21 -8.71 -4.98
CA TYR A 79 -14.29 -9.83 -4.78
C TYR A 79 -14.16 -10.12 -3.29
N THR A 80 -14.31 -11.40 -2.91
CA THR A 80 -13.97 -11.84 -1.55
C THR A 80 -12.49 -12.14 -1.48
N ILE A 81 -11.81 -11.52 -0.52
CA ILE A 81 -10.37 -11.61 -0.33
C ILE A 81 -10.10 -12.38 0.97
N THR A 82 -9.35 -13.47 0.86
CA THR A 82 -9.00 -14.38 1.96
C THR A 82 -7.52 -14.74 1.89
N PRO A 83 -6.91 -15.41 2.89
CA PRO A 83 -5.48 -15.66 2.90
C PRO A 83 -5.02 -16.40 1.64
N GLY A 84 -3.98 -15.86 1.00
CA GLY A 84 -3.46 -16.33 -0.28
C GLY A 84 -4.10 -15.68 -1.52
N THR A 85 -5.19 -14.92 -1.38
CA THR A 85 -5.70 -14.05 -2.44
C THR A 85 -4.75 -12.86 -2.62
N MET A 86 -4.43 -12.56 -3.87
CA MET A 86 -3.71 -11.35 -4.27
C MET A 86 -4.59 -10.53 -5.21
N TYR A 87 -4.57 -9.21 -5.04
CA TYR A 87 -5.10 -8.27 -6.03
C TYR A 87 -4.02 -7.24 -6.42
N LEU A 88 -4.14 -6.76 -7.65
CA LEU A 88 -3.23 -5.78 -8.25
C LEU A 88 -4.09 -4.64 -8.80
N LEU A 89 -3.74 -3.41 -8.44
CA LEU A 89 -4.37 -2.18 -8.92
C LEU A 89 -3.51 -1.57 -10.03
N ASP A 90 -3.41 -2.25 -11.18
CA ASP A 90 -2.56 -1.84 -12.30
C ASP A 90 -3.18 -0.75 -13.18
N GLY A 91 -4.48 -0.52 -13.08
CA GLY A 91 -5.20 0.57 -13.76
C GLY A 91 -5.46 1.80 -12.88
N HIS A 92 -4.89 1.86 -11.67
CA HIS A 92 -5.16 2.90 -10.67
C HIS A 92 -6.64 2.95 -10.25
N GLU A 93 -7.25 1.79 -10.09
CA GLU A 93 -8.66 1.63 -9.78
C GLU A 93 -9.03 2.31 -8.47
N ARG A 94 -10.14 3.06 -8.49
CA ARG A 94 -10.85 3.38 -7.26
C ARG A 94 -11.43 2.09 -6.72
N HIS A 95 -11.21 1.85 -5.44
CA HIS A 95 -11.70 0.65 -4.81
C HIS A 95 -12.06 0.90 -3.36
N THR A 96 -13.02 0.11 -2.89
CA THR A 96 -13.48 0.16 -1.51
C THR A 96 -13.27 -1.19 -0.84
N MET A 97 -12.52 -1.19 0.26
CA MET A 97 -12.30 -2.36 1.10
C MET A 97 -13.29 -2.35 2.26
N ARG A 98 -14.16 -3.36 2.34
CA ARG A 98 -15.03 -3.64 3.48
C ARG A 98 -14.47 -4.81 4.27
N ILE A 99 -14.06 -4.56 5.51
CA ILE A 99 -13.34 -5.54 6.33
C ILE A 99 -14.31 -6.32 7.20
N LYS A 100 -14.31 -7.65 7.09
CA LYS A 100 -15.19 -8.53 7.86
C LYS A 100 -14.50 -9.06 9.11
N GLU A 101 -13.25 -9.48 8.97
CA GLU A 101 -12.34 -9.89 10.04
C GLU A 101 -11.05 -9.11 9.88
N ASP A 102 -10.32 -8.85 10.97
CA ASP A 102 -9.06 -8.11 10.93
C ASP A 102 -8.18 -8.64 9.81
N PHE A 103 -7.96 -7.80 8.80
CA PHE A 103 -7.39 -8.20 7.53
C PHE A 103 -5.94 -7.77 7.51
N ARG A 104 -5.03 -8.75 7.54
CA ARG A 104 -3.60 -8.50 7.45
C ARG A 104 -3.12 -8.81 6.04
N CYS A 105 -2.36 -7.90 5.47
CA CYS A 105 -1.83 -8.04 4.13
C CYS A 105 -0.39 -7.51 4.02
N ILE A 106 0.28 -7.97 2.97
CA ILE A 106 1.54 -7.40 2.50
C ILE A 106 1.24 -6.56 1.27
N CYS A 107 1.61 -5.28 1.32
CA CYS A 107 1.43 -4.32 0.24
C CYS A 107 2.78 -3.99 -0.40
N VAL A 108 2.80 -3.88 -1.72
CA VAL A 108 3.95 -3.40 -2.50
C VAL A 108 3.48 -2.27 -3.40
N PHE A 109 4.15 -1.11 -3.33
CA PHE A 109 3.83 0.04 -4.18
C PHE A 109 4.96 0.35 -5.15
N ASN A 110 4.56 0.76 -6.37
CA ASN A 110 5.43 1.32 -7.40
C ASN A 110 4.73 2.50 -8.12
N PRO A 111 5.31 3.73 -8.15
CA PRO A 111 6.49 4.14 -7.43
C PRO A 111 6.35 3.91 -5.92
N PRO A 112 7.45 3.83 -5.20
CA PRO A 112 7.41 3.60 -3.76
C PRO A 112 6.86 4.79 -2.94
N VAL A 113 6.38 4.47 -1.72
CA VAL A 113 5.73 5.38 -0.74
C VAL A 113 6.74 6.05 0.19
N THR A 114 6.68 7.37 0.36
CA THR A 114 7.72 8.17 1.06
C THR A 114 7.82 7.90 2.56
N GLY A 115 6.73 7.46 3.16
CA GLY A 115 6.61 7.21 4.58
C GLY A 115 5.95 8.34 5.35
N ARG A 116 5.47 9.38 4.69
CA ARG A 116 4.64 10.43 5.29
C ARG A 116 3.20 10.40 4.83
N GLU A 117 2.87 9.59 3.85
CA GLU A 117 1.51 9.55 3.33
C GLU A 117 0.56 8.95 4.38
N ASP A 118 -0.62 9.55 4.49
CA ASP A 118 -1.86 8.98 5.00
C ASP A 118 -2.87 9.12 3.85
N HIS A 119 -4.00 8.43 3.88
CA HIS A 119 -5.07 8.73 2.94
C HIS A 119 -5.58 10.14 3.23
N ASP A 120 -5.48 11.02 2.24
CA ASP A 120 -6.11 12.33 2.33
C ASP A 120 -7.64 12.21 2.23
N GLU A 121 -8.34 13.35 2.23
CA GLU A 121 -9.80 13.40 2.11
C GLU A 121 -10.34 12.76 0.82
N ASN A 122 -9.49 12.49 -0.17
CA ASN A 122 -9.83 11.83 -1.43
C ASN A 122 -9.36 10.37 -1.49
N GLY A 123 -8.78 9.83 -0.42
CA GLY A 123 -8.26 8.46 -0.39
C GLY A 123 -6.91 8.30 -1.10
N VAL A 124 -6.18 9.39 -1.35
CA VAL A 124 -5.00 9.40 -2.21
C VAL A 124 -3.72 9.50 -1.39
N TYR A 125 -2.68 8.81 -1.85
CA TYR A 125 -1.30 9.12 -1.46
C TYR A 125 -0.70 10.13 -2.44
N PRO A 126 -0.17 11.27 -1.95
CA PRO A 126 0.44 12.27 -2.82
C PRO A 126 1.61 11.67 -3.61
N PRO A 127 1.84 12.12 -4.85
CA PRO A 127 2.91 11.58 -5.67
C PRO A 127 4.26 11.82 -4.99
N PRO A 128 5.18 10.86 -5.11
CA PRO A 128 6.55 11.09 -4.71
C PRO A 128 7.20 12.20 -5.54
N GLU A 129 8.02 13.06 -4.92
CA GLU A 129 8.87 14.02 -5.64
C GLU A 129 9.75 13.27 -6.67
N PRO A 130 9.84 13.71 -7.94
CA PRO A 130 10.52 12.97 -9.02
C PRO A 130 11.96 12.54 -8.68
N ASN A 131 12.68 13.34 -7.89
CA ASN A 131 14.07 13.09 -7.52
C ASN A 131 14.24 12.29 -6.22
N ALA A 132 13.15 11.96 -5.51
CA ALA A 132 13.24 11.24 -4.24
C ALA A 132 13.46 9.72 -4.42
N TRP A 133 13.39 9.21 -5.67
CA TRP A 133 13.19 7.78 -5.93
C TRP A 133 13.89 7.20 -7.15
N GLY A 134 14.60 8.03 -7.93
CA GLY A 134 15.31 7.58 -9.12
C GLY A 134 16.16 6.36 -8.81
N ASP A 135 15.85 5.25 -9.48
CA ASP A 135 16.67 4.05 -9.45
C ASP A 135 18.00 4.41 -10.14
N PRO A 136 19.13 4.37 -9.45
CA PRO A 136 20.44 4.65 -10.06
C PRO A 136 20.79 3.66 -11.19
N HIS A 137 20.02 2.58 -11.36
CA HIS A 137 20.17 1.56 -12.40
C HIS A 137 19.15 1.67 -13.54
N LEU A 138 18.10 2.50 -13.41
CA LEU A 138 17.26 2.90 -14.54
C LEU A 138 17.94 4.09 -15.22
N THR A 139 19.05 3.83 -15.90
CA THR A 139 19.55 4.75 -16.92
C THR A 139 18.47 4.90 -17.97
N GLU A 140 18.13 6.14 -18.35
CA GLU A 140 17.34 6.39 -19.56
C GLU A 140 17.90 5.52 -20.69
N PRO A 141 17.07 4.83 -21.49
CA PRO A 141 17.59 4.14 -22.65
C PRO A 141 18.35 5.18 -23.48
N GLU A 142 19.64 4.94 -23.73
CA GLU A 142 20.40 5.80 -24.65
C GLU A 142 19.59 5.89 -25.95
N GLU A 143 19.21 7.12 -26.33
CA GLU A 143 18.55 7.37 -27.60
C GLU A 143 19.44 6.77 -28.71
N VAL A 144 18.89 5.77 -29.42
CA VAL A 144 19.51 5.17 -30.61
C VAL A 144 19.09 5.94 -31.85
#